data_AF-A0A4V1J3Q2-F1
#
_entry.id   AF-A0A4V1J3Q2-F1
#
_cell.length_a   1.000
_cell.length_b   1.000
_cell.length_c   1.000
_cell.angle_alpha   90.00
_cell.angle_beta   90.00
_cell.angle_gamma   90.00
#
_symmetry.space_group_name_H-M   'P 1'
#
loop_
_entity.id
_entity.type
_entity.pdbx_description
1 polymer ?
#
loop_
_entity_poly.entity_id
_entity_poly.type
_entity_poly.pdbx_seq_one_letter_code
_entity_poly.pdbx_strand_id
1 'polypeptide(L)'
;MDWITAQISRLRQQQQPQQLPGNFPTPASQGPPWYNLMADGVNYFMILPLTLLVRALLSVLSLAFKTIYQLERPRESIIAGSDTRPSSAIMNDTIRRAEHFVLELEELLPPTQQYQRNHSSFGYENLPPFFQGSYSQALYMASSRAKFLFVYLTNPITEGSRSLFEKVIINKKFVDLFKGGEKTLIWGGNVAHAEAYQLATNLNITKFPMLGLLCLTGATIMTPEGPRKETARISLILKIQGGIRDSVDVEALIHKKFVNKMRRYEPEMSLIRAELRERMQAEDLLRTQQANYQKSLEQDRLKKQRKQDEELLVKYLKWRQRDIVRIVSQEAPGITLRIAFKFENGDRTIVNFPQDSSIEDIFTYVELYSRDMLQMRYEVVLSDEQARNIFKRPRVYKHRLTSSVPPISVLNNLPLKTPVKDVDYITPSGLLMVERTDDT
;
A
#
# COMPACT_ATOMS: atom_id res chain seq x y z
N MET A 1 13.10 -48.44 -55.57
CA MET A 1 12.12 -47.55 -54.91
C MET A 1 10.92 -47.20 -55.81
N ASP A 2 10.77 -47.82 -57.00
CA ASP A 2 9.64 -47.52 -57.91
C ASP A 2 8.47 -48.52 -57.87
N TRP A 3 8.59 -49.61 -57.09
CA TRP A 3 7.49 -50.57 -56.92
C TRP A 3 6.48 -50.13 -55.84
N ILE A 4 6.91 -49.31 -54.88
CA ILE A 4 6.08 -48.82 -53.77
C ILE A 4 5.14 -47.70 -54.24
N THR A 5 5.58 -46.85 -55.17
CA THR A 5 4.77 -45.78 -55.77
C THR A 5 3.69 -46.32 -56.70
N ALA A 6 3.95 -47.44 -57.40
CA ALA A 6 2.95 -48.13 -58.23
C ALA A 6 1.86 -48.86 -57.41
N GLN A 7 2.19 -49.28 -56.19
CA GLN A 7 1.24 -49.94 -55.29
C GLN A 7 0.31 -48.93 -54.59
N ILE A 8 0.83 -47.74 -54.28
CA ILE A 8 0.06 -46.65 -53.64
C ILE A 8 -0.92 -45.99 -54.63
N SER A 9 -0.59 -45.93 -55.93
CA SER A 9 -1.52 -45.40 -56.95
C SER A 9 -2.70 -46.34 -57.24
N ARG A 10 -2.50 -47.67 -57.19
CA ARG A 10 -3.59 -48.65 -57.29
C ARG A 10 -4.54 -48.63 -56.09
N LEU A 11 -4.01 -48.40 -54.88
CA LEU A 11 -4.83 -48.27 -53.67
C LEU A 11 -5.64 -46.96 -53.63
N ARG A 12 -5.17 -45.89 -54.29
CA ARG A 12 -5.90 -44.62 -54.41
C ARG A 12 -7.00 -44.66 -55.47
N GLN A 13 -6.89 -45.52 -56.49
CA GLN A 13 -7.96 -45.72 -57.50
C GLN A 13 -9.13 -46.60 -57.02
N GLN A 14 -8.99 -47.34 -55.91
CA GLN A 14 -10.05 -48.18 -55.36
C GLN A 14 -10.95 -47.52 -54.29
N GLN A 15 -10.75 -46.23 -53.98
CA GLN A 15 -11.60 -45.46 -53.06
C GLN A 15 -12.34 -44.31 -53.75
N GLN A 16 -12.95 -44.56 -54.90
CA GLN A 16 -14.13 -43.80 -55.29
C GLN A 16 -15.34 -44.43 -54.61
N PRO A 17 -16.11 -43.70 -53.78
CA PRO A 17 -17.37 -44.22 -53.26
C PRO A 17 -18.33 -44.50 -54.43
N GLN A 18 -18.80 -45.75 -54.50
CA GLN A 18 -19.94 -46.14 -55.34
C GLN A 18 -21.09 -45.17 -55.09
N GLN A 19 -21.55 -44.51 -56.15
CA GLN A 19 -22.71 -43.64 -56.12
C GLN A 19 -23.95 -44.48 -55.84
N LEU A 20 -24.60 -44.26 -54.70
CA LEU A 20 -25.95 -44.75 -54.44
C LEU A 20 -26.93 -44.07 -55.41
N PRO A 21 -27.96 -44.78 -55.90
CA PRO A 21 -28.93 -44.22 -56.83
C PRO A 21 -29.87 -43.28 -56.08
N GLY A 22 -29.91 -42.00 -56.50
CA GLY A 22 -30.92 -41.04 -56.02
C GLY A 22 -30.38 -39.69 -55.57
N ASN A 23 -29.56 -39.01 -56.37
CA ASN A 23 -29.28 -37.59 -56.15
C ASN A 23 -29.60 -36.75 -57.39
N PHE A 24 -30.29 -35.63 -57.16
CA PHE A 24 -30.86 -34.73 -58.17
C PHE A 24 -29.79 -33.99 -59.00
N PRO A 25 -30.11 -33.55 -60.24
CA PRO A 25 -29.17 -32.81 -61.07
C PRO A 25 -28.91 -31.41 -60.49
N THR A 26 -27.64 -31.05 -60.32
CA THR A 26 -27.22 -29.67 -60.03
C THR A 26 -27.46 -28.80 -61.27
N PRO A 27 -28.05 -27.60 -61.15
CA PRO A 27 -28.27 -26.73 -62.29
C PRO A 27 -26.94 -26.20 -62.83
N ALA A 28 -26.73 -26.34 -64.13
CA ALA A 28 -25.65 -25.70 -64.84
C ALA A 28 -25.91 -24.18 -64.89
N SER A 29 -25.28 -23.41 -64.01
CA SER A 29 -25.23 -21.95 -64.14
C SER A 29 -23.90 -21.51 -64.73
N GLN A 30 -23.76 -21.67 -66.05
CA GLN A 30 -22.76 -20.91 -66.81
C GLN A 30 -23.36 -19.54 -67.14
N GLY A 31 -23.17 -18.57 -66.26
CA GLY A 31 -23.39 -17.16 -66.58
C GLY A 31 -22.21 -16.60 -67.39
N PRO A 32 -22.43 -15.62 -68.29
CA PRO A 32 -21.37 -15.09 -69.15
C PRO A 32 -20.25 -14.39 -68.33
N PRO A 33 -18.99 -14.42 -68.80
CA PRO A 33 -17.78 -14.13 -68.02
C PRO A 33 -17.66 -12.68 -67.51
N TRP A 34 -18.52 -11.76 -67.96
CA TRP A 34 -18.56 -10.38 -67.49
C TRP A 34 -19.30 -10.22 -66.15
N TYR A 35 -20.09 -11.21 -65.71
CA TYR A 35 -20.81 -11.14 -64.44
C TYR A 35 -19.87 -11.18 -63.23
N ASN A 36 -18.83 -12.02 -63.26
CA ASN A 36 -17.83 -12.06 -62.19
C ASN A 36 -16.96 -10.79 -62.17
N LEU A 37 -16.69 -10.19 -63.34
CA LEU A 37 -15.93 -8.94 -63.45
C LEU A 37 -16.72 -7.71 -62.96
N MET A 38 -18.03 -7.66 -63.22
CA MET A 38 -18.89 -6.63 -62.63
C MET A 38 -19.18 -6.90 -61.15
N ALA A 39 -19.33 -8.15 -60.73
CA ALA A 39 -19.55 -8.49 -59.32
C ALA A 39 -18.32 -8.15 -58.47
N ASP A 40 -17.11 -8.47 -58.93
CA ASP A 40 -15.87 -8.10 -58.25
C ASP A 40 -15.63 -6.59 -58.30
N GLY A 41 -15.96 -5.93 -59.41
CA GLY A 41 -15.90 -4.47 -59.53
C GLY A 41 -16.85 -3.76 -58.56
N VAL A 42 -18.11 -4.21 -58.44
CA VAL A 42 -19.09 -3.66 -57.50
C VAL A 42 -18.72 -4.00 -56.05
N ASN A 43 -18.21 -5.20 -55.77
CA ASN A 43 -17.77 -5.57 -54.44
C ASN A 43 -16.57 -4.73 -53.99
N TYR A 44 -15.64 -4.42 -54.90
CA TYR A 44 -14.47 -3.61 -54.59
C TYR A 44 -14.75 -2.09 -54.59
N PHE A 45 -15.59 -1.58 -55.49
CA PHE A 45 -15.90 -0.14 -55.58
C PHE A 45 -17.08 0.32 -54.73
N MET A 46 -18.07 -0.52 -54.43
CA MET A 46 -19.22 -0.14 -53.60
C MET A 46 -19.13 -0.73 -52.20
N ILE A 47 -18.84 -2.04 -52.08
CA ILE A 47 -18.98 -2.72 -50.79
C ILE A 47 -17.78 -2.44 -49.86
N LEU A 48 -16.55 -2.34 -50.37
CA LEU A 48 -15.38 -1.96 -49.56
C LEU A 48 -15.46 -0.54 -48.95
N PRO A 49 -15.75 0.54 -49.71
CA PRO A 49 -15.88 1.85 -49.10
C PRO A 49 -17.11 1.96 -48.21
N LEU A 50 -18.21 1.28 -48.53
CA LEU A 50 -19.40 1.22 -47.68
C LEU A 50 -19.11 0.51 -46.35
N THR A 51 -18.38 -0.61 -46.37
CA THR A 51 -17.99 -1.33 -45.14
C THR A 51 -16.95 -0.56 -44.32
N LEU A 52 -16.04 0.19 -44.95
CA LEU A 52 -15.15 1.12 -44.25
C LEU A 52 -15.92 2.28 -43.62
N LEU A 53 -16.93 2.81 -44.31
CA LEU A 53 -17.81 3.87 -43.78
C LEU A 53 -18.64 3.35 -42.61
N VAL A 54 -19.25 2.17 -42.72
CA VAL A 54 -19.99 1.53 -41.62
C VAL A 54 -19.06 1.24 -40.44
N ARG A 55 -17.81 0.78 -40.66
CA ARG A 55 -16.82 0.60 -39.58
C ARG A 55 -16.41 1.91 -38.93
N ALA A 56 -16.23 2.98 -39.70
CA ALA A 56 -15.96 4.30 -39.16
C ALA A 56 -17.13 4.81 -38.31
N LEU A 57 -18.37 4.59 -38.77
CA LEU A 57 -19.58 4.96 -38.07
C LEU A 57 -19.76 4.14 -36.78
N LEU A 58 -19.52 2.83 -36.82
CA LEU A 58 -19.47 1.96 -35.63
C LEU A 58 -18.34 2.33 -34.67
N SER A 59 -17.18 2.78 -35.19
CA SER A 59 -16.06 3.27 -34.38
C SER A 59 -16.44 4.54 -33.63
N VAL A 60 -17.03 5.52 -34.31
CA VAL A 60 -17.52 6.77 -33.71
C VAL A 60 -18.65 6.49 -32.72
N LEU A 61 -19.57 5.58 -33.07
CA LEU A 61 -20.63 5.12 -32.18
C LEU A 61 -20.06 4.41 -30.95
N SER A 62 -19.01 3.59 -31.10
CA SER A 62 -18.33 2.94 -29.98
C SER A 62 -17.59 3.93 -29.09
N LEU A 63 -17.07 5.02 -29.67
CA LEU A 63 -16.41 6.09 -28.94
C LEU A 63 -17.45 6.91 -28.17
N ALA A 64 -18.60 7.20 -28.80
CA ALA A 64 -19.75 7.85 -28.16
C ALA A 64 -20.35 6.96 -27.05
N PHE A 65 -20.48 5.65 -27.27
CA PHE A 65 -20.87 4.73 -26.22
C PHE A 65 -19.80 4.65 -25.13
N LYS A 66 -18.49 4.67 -25.44
CA LYS A 66 -17.44 4.72 -24.40
C LYS A 66 -17.49 6.00 -23.58
N THR A 67 -17.75 7.16 -24.20
CA THR A 67 -17.88 8.43 -23.47
C THR A 67 -19.16 8.48 -22.66
N ILE A 68 -20.27 7.98 -23.20
CA ILE A 68 -21.55 7.85 -22.47
C ILE A 68 -21.41 6.81 -21.35
N TYR A 69 -20.82 5.64 -21.56
CA TYR A 69 -20.55 4.65 -20.49
C TYR A 69 -19.52 5.16 -19.46
N GLN A 70 -18.64 6.09 -19.82
CA GLN A 70 -17.78 6.78 -18.86
C GLN A 70 -18.54 7.85 -18.06
N LEU A 71 -19.55 8.50 -18.65
CA LEU A 71 -20.42 9.46 -17.98
C LEU A 71 -21.52 8.77 -17.13
N GLU A 72 -21.99 7.62 -17.57
CA GLU A 72 -23.12 6.82 -17.06
C GLU A 72 -22.65 5.58 -16.30
N ARG A 73 -21.36 5.51 -15.91
CA ARG A 73 -21.01 4.63 -14.80
C ARG A 73 -21.88 5.08 -13.63
N PRO A 74 -22.67 4.19 -13.01
CA PRO A 74 -23.18 4.49 -11.68
C PRO A 74 -21.96 4.88 -10.86
N ARG A 75 -22.05 6.01 -10.17
CA ARG A 75 -21.04 6.45 -9.20
C ARG A 75 -20.98 5.44 -8.06
N GLU A 76 -20.47 4.25 -8.34
CA GLU A 76 -19.86 3.37 -7.36
C GLU A 76 -18.53 4.02 -7.01
N SER A 77 -18.60 4.88 -6.01
CA SER A 77 -17.46 5.42 -5.29
C SER A 77 -16.66 4.26 -4.66
N ILE A 78 -15.67 3.77 -5.39
CA ILE A 78 -14.53 3.01 -4.87
C ILE A 78 -13.32 3.83 -5.26
N ILE A 79 -12.85 4.73 -4.38
CA ILE A 79 -11.74 4.47 -3.45
C ILE A 79 -10.61 3.72 -4.16
N ALA A 80 -9.86 4.45 -4.97
CA ALA A 80 -8.48 4.13 -5.30
C ALA A 80 -7.76 5.42 -5.71
N GLY A 81 -6.87 5.91 -4.84
CA GLY A 81 -5.77 6.79 -5.26
C GLY A 81 -6.03 8.28 -5.37
N SER A 82 -6.69 8.91 -4.40
CA SER A 82 -6.31 10.27 -3.99
C SER A 82 -6.09 10.28 -2.49
N ASP A 83 -4.92 10.74 -2.05
CA ASP A 83 -4.58 11.06 -0.65
C ASP A 83 -5.40 12.26 -0.16
N THR A 84 -6.72 12.14 -0.20
CA THR A 84 -7.64 12.99 0.52
C THR A 84 -7.99 12.23 1.78
N ARG A 85 -7.22 12.47 2.84
CA ARG A 85 -7.71 12.23 4.20
C ARG A 85 -9.12 12.82 4.26
N PRO A 86 -10.15 12.08 4.70
CA PRO A 86 -11.46 12.69 4.93
C PRO A 86 -11.23 13.92 5.80
N SER A 87 -11.71 15.08 5.34
CA SER A 87 -11.51 16.33 6.07
C SER A 87 -11.95 16.10 7.51
N SER A 88 -11.02 16.33 8.46
CA SER A 88 -11.24 16.07 9.88
C SER A 88 -12.52 16.71 10.38
N ALA A 89 -12.95 17.83 9.78
CA ALA A 89 -14.22 18.49 10.02
C ALA A 89 -15.46 17.58 9.78
N ILE A 90 -15.54 16.86 8.66
CA ILE A 90 -16.68 16.00 8.33
C ILE A 90 -16.67 14.75 9.23
N MET A 91 -15.49 14.17 9.46
CA MET A 91 -15.35 13.02 10.35
C MET A 91 -15.74 13.37 11.79
N ASN A 92 -15.26 14.51 12.29
CA ASN A 92 -15.60 15.01 13.63
C ASN A 92 -17.09 15.34 13.75
N ASP A 93 -17.74 15.81 12.69
CA ASP A 93 -19.19 16.07 12.68
C ASP A 93 -19.99 14.75 12.82
N THR A 94 -19.61 13.69 12.10
CA THR A 94 -20.29 12.38 12.23
C THR A 94 -20.13 11.74 13.61
N ILE A 95 -18.95 11.89 14.22
CA ILE A 95 -18.69 11.39 15.57
C ILE A 95 -19.52 12.18 16.58
N ARG A 96 -19.51 13.53 16.51
CA ARG A 96 -20.31 14.39 17.38
C ARG A 96 -21.81 14.12 17.28
N ARG A 97 -22.31 13.82 16.09
CA ARG A 97 -23.72 13.43 15.89
C ARG A 97 -24.05 12.10 16.56
N ALA A 98 -23.17 11.10 16.42
CA ALA A 98 -23.34 9.82 17.10
C ALA A 98 -23.27 9.97 18.62
N GLU A 99 -22.34 10.78 19.14
CA GLU A 99 -22.24 11.12 20.56
C GLU A 99 -23.49 11.84 21.06
N HIS A 100 -23.96 12.87 20.35
CA HIS A 100 -25.18 13.59 20.69
C HIS A 100 -26.39 12.66 20.71
N PHE A 101 -26.48 11.74 19.75
CA PHE A 101 -27.55 10.73 19.73
C PHE A 101 -27.48 9.81 20.95
N VAL A 102 -26.29 9.35 21.35
CA VAL A 102 -26.13 8.54 22.56
C VAL A 102 -26.55 9.34 23.80
N LEU A 103 -26.14 10.61 23.91
CA LEU A 103 -26.55 11.49 25.00
C LEU A 103 -28.08 11.69 25.05
N GLU A 104 -28.73 11.86 23.90
CA GLU A 104 -30.19 11.96 23.80
C GLU A 104 -30.86 10.67 24.32
N LEU A 105 -30.32 9.49 23.99
CA LEU A 105 -30.81 8.22 24.55
C LEU A 105 -30.57 8.11 26.06
N GLU A 106 -29.47 8.68 26.56
CA GLU A 106 -29.14 8.67 27.99
C GLU A 106 -30.08 9.55 28.81
N GLU A 107 -30.49 10.69 28.26
CA GLU A 107 -31.49 11.57 28.85
C GLU A 107 -32.86 10.88 28.95
N LEU A 108 -33.17 9.97 28.02
CA LEU A 108 -34.41 9.19 28.01
C LEU A 108 -34.43 8.02 29.02
N LEU A 109 -33.32 7.74 29.71
CA LEU A 109 -33.26 6.68 30.72
C LEU A 109 -34.12 7.02 31.95
N PRO A 110 -34.71 6.02 32.63
CA PRO A 110 -35.41 6.24 33.89
C PRO A 110 -34.50 6.88 34.95
N PRO A 111 -35.01 7.74 35.85
CA PRO A 111 -34.19 8.44 36.85
C PRO A 111 -33.34 7.47 37.69
N THR A 112 -33.88 6.33 38.08
CA THR A 112 -33.16 5.29 38.84
C THR A 112 -31.92 4.76 38.10
N GLN A 113 -31.98 4.61 36.79
CA GLN A 113 -30.86 4.15 35.97
C GLN A 113 -29.82 5.26 35.71
N GLN A 114 -30.26 6.52 35.62
CA GLN A 114 -29.37 7.69 35.54
C GLN A 114 -28.58 7.87 36.84
N TYR A 115 -29.24 7.75 38.00
CA TYR A 115 -28.58 7.80 39.30
C TYR A 115 -27.54 6.70 39.46
N GLN A 116 -27.88 5.46 39.11
CA GLN A 116 -26.95 4.33 39.16
C GLN A 116 -25.73 4.59 38.30
N ARG A 117 -25.90 5.02 37.05
CA ARG A 117 -24.78 5.29 36.14
C ARG A 117 -23.82 6.36 36.65
N ASN A 118 -24.35 7.44 37.23
CA ASN A 118 -23.54 8.55 37.72
C ASN A 118 -22.79 8.22 39.04
N HIS A 119 -23.29 7.24 39.83
CA HIS A 119 -22.75 6.93 41.16
C HIS A 119 -22.06 5.55 41.26
N SER A 120 -22.22 4.67 40.27
CA SER A 120 -21.54 3.37 40.26
C SER A 120 -20.19 3.45 39.55
N SER A 121 -19.10 3.25 40.28
CA SER A 121 -17.75 3.05 39.71
C SER A 121 -17.60 1.70 38.97
N PHE A 122 -18.59 0.81 39.12
CA PHE A 122 -18.70 -0.44 38.38
C PHE A 122 -19.66 -0.24 37.20
N GLY A 123 -19.15 -0.34 35.98
CA GLY A 123 -19.85 -0.06 34.72
C GLY A 123 -21.08 -0.94 34.47
N TYR A 124 -22.22 -0.58 35.06
CA TYR A 124 -23.52 -1.03 34.57
C TYR A 124 -23.86 -0.26 33.30
N GLU A 125 -23.46 -0.83 32.16
CA GLU A 125 -23.93 -0.39 30.85
C GLU A 125 -25.43 -0.70 30.73
N ASN A 126 -26.27 0.26 31.11
CA ASN A 126 -27.72 0.17 30.89
C ASN A 126 -28.10 0.35 29.40
N LEU A 127 -27.12 0.74 28.58
CA LEU A 127 -27.23 0.88 27.14
C LEU A 127 -26.19 0.00 26.46
N PRO A 128 -26.50 -0.56 25.28
CA PRO A 128 -25.52 -1.27 24.50
C PRO A 128 -24.44 -0.31 23.97
N PRO A 129 -23.20 -0.78 23.72
CA PRO A 129 -22.10 0.05 23.25
C PRO A 129 -22.33 0.52 21.81
N PHE A 130 -22.94 1.70 21.66
CA PHE A 130 -23.18 2.34 20.37
C PHE A 130 -21.88 2.75 19.69
N PHE A 131 -21.78 2.45 18.39
CA PHE A 131 -20.66 2.84 17.57
C PHE A 131 -20.65 4.36 17.35
N GLN A 132 -19.61 5.02 17.86
CA GLN A 132 -19.39 6.47 17.76
C GLN A 132 -18.76 6.83 16.40
N GLY A 133 -19.56 6.74 15.34
CA GLY A 133 -19.13 7.10 13.99
C GLY A 133 -20.27 7.06 12.98
N SER A 134 -19.91 7.23 11.71
CA SER A 134 -20.87 7.17 10.60
C SER A 134 -21.42 5.75 10.40
N TYR A 135 -22.65 5.63 9.91
CA TYR A 135 -23.23 4.36 9.46
C TYR A 135 -22.33 3.67 8.43
N SER A 136 -21.75 4.42 7.49
CA SER A 136 -20.85 3.86 6.46
C SER A 136 -19.61 3.20 7.09
N GLN A 137 -19.08 3.80 8.16
CA GLN A 137 -17.96 3.22 8.91
C GLN A 137 -18.41 1.97 9.68
N ALA A 138 -19.57 2.01 10.32
CA ALA A 138 -20.14 0.84 11.00
C ALA A 138 -20.38 -0.33 10.03
N LEU A 139 -20.90 -0.03 8.83
CA LEU A 139 -21.12 -1.00 7.76
C LEU A 139 -19.81 -1.59 7.25
N TYR A 140 -18.79 -0.76 7.05
CA TYR A 140 -17.45 -1.21 6.67
C TYR A 140 -16.83 -2.12 7.74
N MET A 141 -16.99 -1.78 9.03
CA MET A 141 -16.54 -2.65 10.13
C MET A 141 -17.31 -3.96 10.17
N ALA A 142 -18.60 -3.94 9.89
CA ALA A 142 -19.44 -5.12 9.84
C ALA A 142 -19.06 -6.06 8.68
N SER A 143 -18.74 -5.52 7.50
CA SER A 143 -18.31 -6.31 6.34
C SER A 143 -16.89 -6.84 6.49
N SER A 144 -15.93 -5.97 6.87
CA SER A 144 -14.52 -6.32 6.97
C SER A 144 -14.21 -7.30 8.10
N ARG A 145 -14.99 -7.29 9.19
CA ARG A 145 -14.80 -8.20 10.33
C ARG A 145 -15.91 -9.24 10.46
N ALA A 146 -16.84 -9.30 9.50
CA ALA A 146 -18.02 -10.18 9.53
C ALA A 146 -18.75 -10.16 10.89
N LYS A 147 -19.14 -8.96 11.33
CA LYS A 147 -19.92 -8.74 12.57
C LYS A 147 -21.41 -8.61 12.26
N PHE A 148 -22.25 -8.98 13.22
CA PHE A 148 -23.67 -8.63 13.19
C PHE A 148 -23.83 -7.13 13.48
N LEU A 149 -24.50 -6.41 12.57
CA LEU A 149 -24.74 -4.98 12.72
C LEU A 149 -26.20 -4.74 13.07
N PHE A 150 -26.43 -4.17 14.25
CA PHE A 150 -27.72 -3.67 14.68
C PHE A 150 -27.84 -2.20 14.29
N VAL A 151 -28.96 -1.84 13.68
CA VAL A 151 -29.27 -0.46 13.29
C VAL A 151 -30.49 -0.01 14.05
N TYR A 152 -30.35 1.03 14.84
CA TYR A 152 -31.43 1.64 15.60
C TYR A 152 -31.73 3.04 15.06
N LEU A 153 -32.92 3.24 14.49
CA LEU A 153 -33.35 4.52 13.95
C LEU A 153 -34.51 5.08 14.75
N THR A 154 -34.37 6.32 15.19
CA THR A 154 -35.42 7.04 15.93
C THR A 154 -35.87 8.27 15.16
N ASN A 155 -37.13 8.66 15.38
CA ASN A 155 -37.64 9.96 15.00
C ASN A 155 -38.24 10.59 16.27
N PRO A 156 -37.75 11.76 16.73
CA PRO A 156 -38.22 12.40 17.95
C PRO A 156 -39.69 12.85 17.85
N ILE A 157 -40.21 13.05 16.63
CA ILE A 157 -41.56 13.57 16.38
C ILE A 157 -42.62 12.46 16.50
N THR A 158 -42.25 11.19 16.30
CA THR A 158 -43.24 10.09 16.27
C THR A 158 -43.57 9.57 17.66
N GLU A 159 -44.85 9.61 18.03
CA GLU A 159 -45.40 8.91 19.21
C GLU A 159 -45.19 7.39 19.06
N GLY A 160 -44.34 6.83 19.92
CA GLY A 160 -43.95 5.42 19.89
C GLY A 160 -42.45 5.16 19.90
N SER A 161 -41.63 6.19 19.63
CA SER A 161 -40.15 6.17 19.73
C SER A 161 -39.68 5.62 21.08
N ARG A 162 -40.36 6.02 22.15
CA ARG A 162 -40.04 5.67 23.53
C ARG A 162 -40.30 4.20 23.88
N SER A 163 -41.35 3.59 23.32
CA SER A 163 -41.77 2.23 23.69
C SER A 163 -40.77 1.14 23.29
N LEU A 164 -40.09 1.28 22.13
CA LEU A 164 -39.07 0.32 21.69
C LEU A 164 -37.79 0.48 22.51
N PHE A 165 -37.42 1.74 22.79
CA PHE A 165 -36.26 2.07 23.60
C PHE A 165 -36.37 1.47 25.01
N GLU A 166 -37.46 1.81 25.72
CA GLU A 166 -37.67 1.40 27.12
C GLU A 166 -37.78 -0.12 27.28
N LYS A 167 -38.46 -0.79 26.34
CA LYS A 167 -38.73 -2.21 26.47
C LYS A 167 -37.59 -3.09 25.94
N VAL A 168 -36.94 -2.70 24.84
CA VAL A 168 -35.97 -3.56 24.12
C VAL A 168 -34.54 -3.10 24.32
N ILE A 169 -34.24 -1.82 24.10
CA ILE A 169 -32.84 -1.33 24.11
C ILE A 169 -32.27 -1.32 25.54
N ILE A 170 -33.07 -0.89 26.52
CA ILE A 170 -32.69 -0.89 27.95
C ILE A 170 -32.67 -2.33 28.55
N ASN A 171 -33.28 -3.30 27.87
CA ASN A 171 -33.40 -4.65 28.42
C ASN A 171 -32.01 -5.30 28.58
N LYS A 172 -31.73 -5.80 29.80
CA LYS A 172 -30.47 -6.48 30.12
C LYS A 172 -30.16 -7.63 29.17
N LYS A 173 -31.15 -8.42 28.76
CA LYS A 173 -30.96 -9.54 27.81
C LYS A 173 -30.51 -9.06 26.43
N PHE A 174 -30.90 -7.86 26.02
CA PHE A 174 -30.46 -7.26 24.77
C PHE A 174 -29.03 -6.71 24.89
N VAL A 175 -28.72 -6.01 25.98
CA VAL A 175 -27.36 -5.51 26.27
C VAL A 175 -26.35 -6.66 26.40
N ASP A 176 -26.75 -7.79 27.01
CA ASP A 176 -25.91 -8.97 27.15
C ASP A 176 -25.43 -9.54 25.80
N LEU A 177 -26.12 -9.27 24.68
CA LEU A 177 -25.68 -9.64 23.34
C LEU A 177 -24.44 -8.88 22.86
N PHE A 178 -24.12 -7.75 23.48
CA PHE A 178 -23.02 -6.87 23.10
C PHE A 178 -21.81 -6.97 24.03
N LYS A 179 -21.96 -7.54 25.23
CA LYS A 179 -20.85 -7.73 26.19
C LYS A 179 -19.67 -8.53 25.64
N GLY A 180 -19.90 -9.33 24.60
CA GLY A 180 -18.86 -10.07 23.89
C GLY A 180 -18.04 -9.24 22.89
N GLY A 181 -18.48 -8.03 22.49
CA GLY A 181 -17.82 -6.99 21.68
C GLY A 181 -17.29 -7.35 20.27
N GLU A 182 -16.81 -8.57 20.09
CA GLU A 182 -16.13 -9.05 18.91
C GLU A 182 -17.10 -9.43 17.79
N LYS A 183 -18.29 -9.90 18.13
CA LYS A 183 -19.25 -10.50 17.18
C LYS A 183 -20.38 -9.55 16.76
N THR A 184 -20.72 -8.60 17.62
CA THR A 184 -21.88 -7.73 17.49
C THR A 184 -21.45 -6.27 17.50
N LEU A 185 -22.18 -5.46 16.75
CA LEU A 185 -21.96 -4.02 16.62
C LEU A 185 -23.34 -3.37 16.57
N ILE A 186 -23.54 -2.25 17.25
CA ILE A 186 -24.79 -1.47 17.16
C ILE A 186 -24.48 -0.04 16.74
N TRP A 187 -25.25 0.47 15.81
CA TRP A 187 -25.23 1.85 15.37
C TRP A 187 -26.62 2.45 15.53
N GLY A 188 -26.66 3.71 15.95
CA GLY A 188 -27.89 4.43 16.19
C GLY A 188 -27.88 5.81 15.53
N GLY A 189 -29.02 6.27 15.04
CA GLY A 189 -29.12 7.58 14.43
C GLY A 189 -30.54 8.14 14.44
N ASN A 190 -30.63 9.46 14.52
CA ASN A 190 -31.86 10.21 14.42
C ASN A 190 -32.17 10.51 12.94
N VAL A 191 -33.39 10.20 12.50
CA VAL A 191 -33.89 10.41 11.12
C VAL A 191 -33.92 11.88 10.72
N ALA A 192 -33.86 12.81 11.67
CA ALA A 192 -33.65 14.23 11.39
C ALA A 192 -32.34 14.49 10.60
N HIS A 193 -31.36 13.60 10.69
CA HIS A 193 -30.12 13.68 9.94
C HIS A 193 -30.20 12.98 8.58
N ALA A 194 -29.55 13.56 7.57
CA ALA A 194 -29.55 13.05 6.20
C ALA A 194 -29.05 11.59 6.09
N GLU A 195 -28.05 11.21 6.88
CA GLU A 195 -27.48 9.86 6.87
C GLU A 195 -28.49 8.79 7.32
N ALA A 196 -29.15 9.03 8.45
CA ALA A 196 -30.18 8.14 8.98
C ALA A 196 -31.42 8.12 8.08
N TYR A 197 -31.79 9.26 7.49
CA TYR A 197 -32.89 9.34 6.52
C TYR A 197 -32.62 8.51 5.26
N GLN A 198 -31.44 8.66 4.65
CA GLN A 198 -31.04 7.87 3.48
C GLN A 198 -31.03 6.37 3.80
N LEU A 199 -30.51 6.00 4.98
CA LEU A 199 -30.54 4.62 5.43
C LEU A 199 -31.98 4.10 5.58
N ALA A 200 -32.89 4.91 6.12
CA ALA A 200 -34.28 4.54 6.26
C ALA A 200 -34.96 4.30 4.92
N THR A 201 -34.67 5.14 3.92
CA THR A 201 -35.13 4.95 2.54
C THR A 201 -34.56 3.65 1.95
N ASN A 202 -33.25 3.43 2.09
CA ASN A 202 -32.58 2.24 1.54
C ASN A 202 -33.12 0.93 2.13
N LEU A 203 -33.48 0.92 3.42
CA LEU A 203 -34.05 -0.25 4.10
C LEU A 203 -35.58 -0.35 3.98
N ASN A 204 -36.20 0.55 3.19
CA ASN A 204 -37.65 0.67 3.02
C ASN A 204 -38.39 0.70 4.37
N ILE A 205 -38.04 1.69 5.19
CA ILE A 205 -38.60 1.90 6.53
C ILE A 205 -39.68 2.97 6.45
N THR A 206 -40.89 2.58 6.87
CA THR A 206 -42.08 3.45 6.82
C THR A 206 -42.57 3.86 8.21
N LYS A 207 -42.14 3.18 9.27
CA LYS A 207 -42.55 3.46 10.66
C LYS A 207 -41.34 3.51 11.58
N PHE A 208 -41.33 4.52 12.46
CA PHE A 208 -40.32 4.70 13.50
C PHE A 208 -40.94 4.46 14.88
N PRO A 209 -40.16 4.00 15.87
CA PRO A 209 -38.74 3.64 15.82
C PRO A 209 -38.51 2.32 15.07
N MET A 210 -37.29 2.10 14.56
CA MET A 210 -36.92 0.88 13.83
C MET A 210 -35.65 0.25 14.40
N LEU A 211 -35.69 -1.07 14.62
CA LEU A 211 -34.53 -1.88 14.98
C LEU A 211 -34.30 -2.96 13.92
N GLY A 212 -33.15 -2.88 13.25
CA GLY A 212 -32.74 -3.76 12.18
C GLY A 212 -31.53 -4.62 12.57
N LEU A 213 -31.48 -5.84 12.04
CA LEU A 213 -30.32 -6.73 12.12
C LEU A 213 -29.79 -6.98 10.70
N LEU A 214 -28.57 -6.55 10.47
CA LEU A 214 -27.81 -6.75 9.25
C LEU A 214 -26.71 -7.77 9.51
N CYS A 215 -26.45 -8.60 8.51
CA CYS A 215 -25.40 -9.61 8.55
C CYS A 215 -24.84 -9.82 7.15
N LEU A 216 -23.58 -10.18 7.10
CA LEU A 216 -22.95 -10.61 5.87
C LEU A 216 -23.46 -12.03 5.53
N THR A 217 -23.89 -12.27 4.29
CA THR A 217 -24.42 -13.57 3.84
C THR A 217 -23.82 -13.90 2.47
N GLY A 218 -23.29 -15.11 2.31
CA GLY A 218 -22.83 -15.64 1.04
C GLY A 218 -23.95 -16.44 0.38
N ALA A 219 -24.54 -15.90 -0.68
CA ALA A 219 -25.47 -16.69 -1.49
C ALA A 219 -24.69 -17.79 -2.22
N THR A 220 -25.18 -19.02 -2.15
CA THR A 220 -24.67 -20.12 -3.00
C THR A 220 -25.63 -20.27 -4.15
N ILE A 221 -25.19 -19.94 -5.35
CA ILE A 221 -25.98 -20.09 -6.57
C ILE A 221 -25.56 -21.41 -7.22
N MET A 222 -26.55 -22.18 -7.66
CA MET A 222 -26.33 -23.37 -8.47
C MET A 222 -26.09 -22.92 -9.91
N THR A 223 -24.85 -22.91 -10.36
CA THR A 223 -24.53 -22.75 -11.78
C THR A 223 -24.49 -24.12 -12.46
N PRO A 224 -24.60 -24.22 -13.80
CA PRO A 224 -24.49 -25.49 -14.53
C PRO A 224 -23.16 -26.23 -14.28
N GLU A 225 -22.13 -25.51 -13.81
CA GLU A 225 -20.80 -26.02 -13.47
C GLU A 225 -20.67 -26.47 -12.00
N GLY A 226 -21.73 -26.28 -11.19
CA GLY A 226 -21.78 -26.68 -9.79
C GLY A 226 -22.20 -25.55 -8.82
N PRO A 227 -22.26 -25.83 -7.51
CA PRO A 227 -22.53 -24.79 -6.50
C PRO A 227 -21.37 -23.80 -6.43
N ARG A 228 -21.61 -22.55 -6.84
CA ARG A 228 -20.65 -21.44 -6.72
C ARG A 228 -21.08 -20.52 -5.57
N LYS A 229 -20.18 -20.32 -4.61
CA LYS A 229 -20.38 -19.37 -3.52
C LYS A 229 -20.09 -17.96 -4.04
N GLU A 230 -21.09 -17.07 -3.99
CA GLU A 230 -20.90 -15.65 -4.31
C GLU A 230 -20.08 -14.94 -3.23
N THR A 231 -19.55 -13.78 -3.59
CA THR A 231 -18.95 -12.87 -2.60
C THR A 231 -20.00 -12.49 -1.57
N ALA A 232 -19.65 -12.60 -0.29
CA ALA A 232 -20.59 -12.34 0.77
C ALA A 232 -21.03 -10.86 0.73
N ARG A 233 -22.35 -10.62 0.80
CA ARG A 233 -22.96 -9.28 0.78
C ARG A 233 -23.74 -9.03 2.05
N ILE A 234 -23.75 -7.79 2.53
CA ILE A 234 -24.52 -7.44 3.73
C ILE A 234 -26.00 -7.41 3.36
N SER A 235 -26.79 -8.20 4.06
CA SER A 235 -28.22 -8.34 3.87
C SER A 235 -28.97 -8.04 5.16
N LEU A 236 -30.16 -7.44 5.05
CA LEU A 236 -31.06 -7.20 6.16
C LEU A 236 -31.79 -8.51 6.52
N ILE A 237 -31.48 -9.08 7.69
CA ILE A 237 -32.07 -10.34 8.16
C ILE A 237 -33.41 -10.09 8.86
N LEU A 238 -33.46 -9.04 9.68
CA LEU A 238 -34.61 -8.73 10.53
C LEU A 238 -34.83 -7.23 10.56
N LYS A 239 -36.09 -6.81 10.52
CA LYS A 239 -36.50 -5.45 10.89
C LYS A 239 -37.73 -5.49 11.79
N ILE A 240 -37.71 -4.71 12.86
CA ILE A 240 -38.85 -4.42 13.73
C ILE A 240 -39.16 -2.95 13.55
N GLN A 241 -40.41 -2.63 13.22
CA GLN A 241 -40.84 -1.26 12.92
C GLN A 241 -42.02 -0.88 13.81
N GLY A 242 -41.97 0.32 14.38
CA GLY A 242 -43.01 0.87 15.24
C GLY A 242 -42.91 0.42 16.70
N GLY A 243 -43.80 0.98 17.53
CA GLY A 243 -43.86 0.68 18.95
C GLY A 243 -44.31 -0.74 19.26
N ILE A 244 -43.84 -1.29 20.38
CA ILE A 244 -44.23 -2.62 20.86
C ILE A 244 -45.45 -2.49 21.77
N ARG A 245 -46.50 -3.25 21.43
CA ARG A 245 -47.73 -3.37 22.24
C ARG A 245 -47.40 -3.95 23.62
N ASP A 246 -48.04 -3.43 24.67
CA ASP A 246 -47.83 -3.86 26.06
C ASP A 246 -48.15 -5.33 26.33
N SER A 247 -48.95 -5.96 25.49
CA SER A 247 -49.34 -7.38 25.62
C SER A 247 -48.30 -8.39 25.16
N VAL A 248 -47.17 -7.94 24.60
CA VAL A 248 -46.13 -8.83 24.06
C VAL A 248 -45.03 -9.03 25.09
N ASP A 249 -44.73 -10.30 25.41
CA ASP A 249 -43.54 -10.65 26.18
C ASP A 249 -42.27 -10.28 25.38
N VAL A 250 -41.59 -9.25 25.88
CA VAL A 250 -40.44 -8.63 25.25
C VAL A 250 -39.22 -9.55 25.29
N GLU A 251 -39.08 -10.35 26.34
CA GLU A 251 -37.94 -11.24 26.49
C GLU A 251 -38.04 -12.43 25.52
N ALA A 252 -39.23 -13.00 25.40
CA ALA A 252 -39.51 -14.01 24.38
C ALA A 252 -39.34 -13.45 22.96
N LEU A 253 -39.72 -12.20 22.72
CA LEU A 253 -39.51 -11.53 21.44
C LEU A 253 -38.01 -11.41 21.12
N ILE A 254 -37.19 -10.94 22.07
CA ILE A 254 -35.74 -10.80 21.88
C ILE A 254 -35.11 -12.15 21.57
N HIS A 255 -35.47 -13.19 22.33
CA HIS A 255 -34.94 -14.52 22.13
C HIS A 255 -35.36 -15.11 20.77
N LYS A 256 -36.64 -14.99 20.41
CA LYS A 256 -37.18 -15.53 19.15
C LYS A 256 -36.67 -14.80 17.92
N LYS A 257 -36.52 -13.48 17.98
CA LYS A 257 -36.21 -12.63 16.82
C LYS A 257 -34.72 -12.38 16.64
N PHE A 258 -33.97 -12.15 17.73
CA PHE A 258 -32.54 -11.83 17.64
C PHE A 258 -31.69 -13.07 17.92
N VAL A 259 -31.84 -13.71 19.09
CA VAL A 259 -30.97 -14.84 19.48
C VAL A 259 -31.08 -16.03 18.53
N ASN A 260 -32.30 -16.47 18.22
CA ASN A 260 -32.51 -17.59 17.30
C ASN A 260 -32.03 -17.29 15.87
N LYS A 261 -32.19 -16.06 15.39
CA LYS A 261 -31.72 -15.66 14.07
C LYS A 261 -30.20 -15.59 14.02
N MET A 262 -29.56 -14.96 15.01
CA MET A 262 -28.10 -14.93 15.12
C MET A 262 -27.53 -16.35 15.18
N ARG A 263 -28.11 -17.26 15.98
CA ARG A 263 -27.68 -18.66 16.07
C ARG A 263 -27.74 -19.38 14.71
N ARG A 264 -28.72 -19.07 13.86
CA ARG A 264 -28.84 -19.66 12.53
C ARG A 264 -27.73 -19.20 11.58
N TYR A 265 -27.32 -17.93 11.63
CA TYR A 265 -26.32 -17.36 10.72
C TYR A 265 -24.89 -17.37 11.29
N GLU A 266 -24.70 -17.65 12.57
CA GLU A 266 -23.38 -17.70 13.20
C GLU A 266 -22.41 -18.74 12.58
N PRO A 267 -22.83 -19.95 12.14
CA PRO A 267 -21.92 -20.88 11.48
C PRO A 267 -21.35 -20.32 10.17
N GLU A 268 -22.21 -19.70 9.36
CA GLU A 268 -21.82 -19.05 8.10
C GLU A 268 -20.90 -17.85 8.37
N MET A 269 -21.21 -17.06 9.39
CA MET A 269 -20.35 -15.95 9.82
C MET A 269 -19.00 -16.40 10.35
N SER A 270 -18.95 -17.49 11.10
CA SER A 270 -17.70 -18.04 11.61
C SER A 270 -16.79 -18.50 10.47
N LEU A 271 -17.35 -19.10 9.43
CA LEU A 271 -16.60 -19.50 8.23
C LEU A 271 -16.01 -18.27 7.53
N ILE A 272 -16.83 -17.23 7.30
CA ILE A 272 -16.37 -16.00 6.64
C ILE A 272 -15.31 -15.28 7.49
N ARG A 273 -15.44 -15.26 8.82
CA ARG A 273 -14.41 -14.70 9.71
C ARG A 273 -13.09 -15.46 9.60
N ALA A 274 -13.13 -16.78 9.48
CA ALA A 274 -11.93 -17.60 9.32
C ALA A 274 -11.23 -17.28 7.99
N GLU A 275 -11.99 -17.23 6.90
CA GLU A 275 -11.49 -16.89 5.55
C GLU A 275 -10.86 -15.48 5.51
N LEU A 276 -11.52 -14.49 6.11
CA LEU A 276 -10.99 -13.13 6.21
C LEU A 276 -9.69 -13.08 7.03
N ARG A 277 -9.62 -13.83 8.14
CA ARG A 277 -8.42 -13.89 8.99
C ARG A 277 -7.25 -14.52 8.24
N GLU A 278 -7.48 -15.62 7.53
CA GLU A 278 -6.47 -16.29 6.71
C GLU A 278 -5.94 -15.36 5.62
N ARG A 279 -6.83 -14.65 4.92
CA ARG A 279 -6.43 -13.68 3.91
C ARG A 279 -5.57 -12.55 4.47
N MET A 280 -5.97 -11.96 5.60
CA MET A 280 -5.18 -10.90 6.24
C MET A 280 -3.80 -11.40 6.65
N GLN A 281 -3.72 -12.60 7.23
CA GLN A 281 -2.45 -13.21 7.61
C GLN A 281 -1.53 -13.48 6.40
N ALA A 282 -2.09 -13.93 5.28
CA ALA A 282 -1.34 -14.14 4.04
C ALA A 282 -0.80 -12.82 3.47
N GLU A 283 -1.62 -11.76 3.45
CA GLU A 283 -1.21 -10.43 2.98
C GLU A 283 -0.11 -9.84 3.88
N ASP A 284 -0.22 -9.97 5.21
CA ASP A 284 0.79 -9.50 6.16
C ASP A 284 2.12 -10.27 6.02
N LEU A 285 2.04 -11.59 5.80
CA LEU A 285 3.22 -12.43 5.54
C LEU A 285 3.94 -12.00 4.26
N LEU A 286 3.20 -11.74 3.18
CA LEU A 286 3.79 -11.26 1.93
C LEU A 286 4.43 -9.88 2.10
N ARG A 287 3.76 -8.97 2.82
CA ARG A 287 4.28 -7.62 3.08
C ARG A 287 5.57 -7.65 3.90
N THR A 288 5.61 -8.48 4.94
CA THR A 288 6.80 -8.64 5.78
C THR A 288 7.95 -9.29 5.01
N GLN A 289 7.67 -10.30 4.18
CA GLN A 289 8.67 -10.89 3.28
C GLN A 289 9.26 -9.87 2.30
N GLN A 290 8.41 -9.07 1.65
CA GLN A 290 8.85 -8.03 0.72
C GLN A 290 9.70 -6.96 1.42
N ALA A 291 9.28 -6.50 2.60
CA ALA A 291 10.03 -5.52 3.38
C ALA A 291 11.41 -6.07 3.82
N ASN A 292 11.48 -7.32 4.25
CA ASN A 292 12.73 -7.97 4.64
C ASN A 292 13.67 -8.18 3.44
N TYR A 293 13.12 -8.57 2.29
CA TYR A 293 13.89 -8.71 1.05
C TYR A 293 14.49 -7.38 0.59
N GLN A 294 13.69 -6.30 0.62
CA GLN A 294 14.16 -4.96 0.27
C GLN A 294 15.29 -4.49 1.21
N LYS A 295 15.12 -4.68 2.53
CA LYS A 295 16.18 -4.36 3.51
C LYS A 295 17.46 -5.15 3.27
N SER A 296 17.36 -6.46 2.98
CA SER A 296 18.54 -7.28 2.66
C SER A 296 19.25 -6.80 1.40
N LEU A 297 18.48 -6.47 0.35
CA LEU A 297 19.03 -5.97 -0.91
C LEU A 297 19.75 -4.63 -0.72
N GLU A 298 19.19 -3.72 0.08
CA GLU A 298 19.84 -2.45 0.43
C GLU A 298 21.12 -2.67 1.22
N GLN A 299 21.11 -3.56 2.20
CA GLN A 299 22.31 -3.91 2.97
C GLN A 299 23.40 -4.52 2.09
N ASP A 300 23.05 -5.40 1.15
CA ASP A 300 24.01 -6.01 0.23
C ASP A 300 24.56 -4.98 -0.77
N ARG A 301 23.72 -4.04 -1.24
CA ARG A 301 24.17 -2.91 -2.06
C ARG A 301 25.15 -2.02 -1.30
N LEU A 302 24.83 -1.67 -0.05
CA LEU A 302 25.72 -0.86 0.79
C LEU A 302 27.03 -1.58 1.10
N LYS A 303 27.00 -2.88 1.42
CA LYS A 303 28.21 -3.69 1.60
C LYS A 303 29.06 -3.74 0.33
N LYS A 304 28.44 -3.91 -0.83
CA LYS A 304 29.14 -3.93 -2.12
C LYS A 304 29.78 -2.56 -2.44
N GLN A 305 29.04 -1.48 -2.21
CA GLN A 305 29.56 -0.11 -2.38
C GLN A 305 30.73 0.15 -1.42
N ARG A 306 30.59 -0.17 -0.12
CA ARG A 306 31.67 -0.02 0.87
C ARG A 306 32.94 -0.78 0.47
N LYS A 307 32.81 -2.02 -0.01
CA LYS A 307 33.96 -2.80 -0.53
C LYS A 307 34.60 -2.14 -1.75
N GLN A 308 33.79 -1.68 -2.71
CA GLN A 308 34.30 -0.98 -3.89
C GLN A 308 35.02 0.32 -3.53
N ASP A 309 34.47 1.11 -2.61
CA ASP A 309 35.07 2.35 -2.15
C ASP A 309 36.38 2.11 -1.40
N GLU A 310 36.45 1.04 -0.59
CA GLU A 310 37.67 0.64 0.11
C GLU A 310 38.76 0.16 -0.85
N GLU A 311 38.42 -0.65 -1.86
CA GLU A 311 39.36 -1.07 -2.92
C GLU A 311 39.89 0.15 -3.71
N LEU A 312 39.02 1.10 -4.05
CA LEU A 312 39.40 2.35 -4.70
C LEU A 312 40.25 3.26 -3.80
N LEU A 313 40.05 3.20 -2.49
CA LEU A 313 40.86 3.90 -1.51
C LEU A 313 42.28 3.35 -1.47
N VAL A 314 42.43 2.02 -1.32
CA VAL A 314 43.74 1.38 -1.30
C VAL A 314 44.52 1.64 -2.61
N LYS A 315 43.85 1.54 -3.78
CA LYS A 315 44.50 1.83 -5.08
C LYS A 315 45.05 3.25 -5.16
N TYR A 316 44.31 4.23 -4.64
CA TYR A 316 44.74 5.61 -4.63
C TYR A 316 45.88 5.89 -3.66
N LEU A 317 45.81 5.33 -2.45
CA LEU A 317 46.88 5.47 -1.48
C LEU A 317 48.20 4.94 -2.05
N LYS A 318 48.17 3.77 -2.72
CA LYS A 318 49.34 3.22 -3.42
C LYS A 318 49.89 4.14 -4.51
N TRP A 319 49.02 4.75 -5.33
CA TRP A 319 49.44 5.69 -6.37
C TRP A 319 50.03 6.98 -5.79
N ARG A 320 49.39 7.57 -4.77
CA ARG A 320 49.80 8.86 -4.18
C ARG A 320 50.95 8.73 -3.17
N GLN A 321 51.24 7.53 -2.69
CA GLN A 321 52.31 7.27 -1.73
C GLN A 321 53.66 7.83 -2.19
N ARG A 322 54.05 7.61 -3.46
CA ARG A 322 55.34 8.07 -3.99
C ARG A 322 55.49 9.59 -3.89
N ASP A 323 54.40 10.33 -4.11
CA ASP A 323 54.40 11.78 -4.14
C ASP A 323 54.46 12.32 -2.71
N ILE A 324 53.69 11.73 -1.79
CA ILE A 324 53.72 12.07 -0.36
C ILE A 324 55.07 11.75 0.29
N VAL A 325 55.66 10.59 -0.01
CA VAL A 325 56.98 10.21 0.53
C VAL A 325 58.06 11.19 0.04
N ARG A 326 57.99 11.65 -1.21
CA ARG A 326 58.91 12.69 -1.72
C ARG A 326 58.73 14.02 -1.00
N ILE A 327 57.48 14.46 -0.81
CA ILE A 327 57.15 15.70 -0.11
C ILE A 327 57.69 15.69 1.33
N VAL A 328 57.58 14.54 2.02
CA VAL A 328 57.98 14.40 3.42
C VAL A 328 59.49 14.13 3.60
N SER A 329 60.14 13.48 2.64
CA SER A 329 61.57 13.12 2.74
C SER A 329 62.52 14.23 2.29
N GLN A 330 62.05 15.17 1.46
CA GLN A 330 62.87 16.29 1.05
C GLN A 330 62.88 17.36 2.14
N GLU A 331 64.07 17.66 2.68
CA GLU A 331 64.36 18.97 3.29
C GLU A 331 64.26 20.00 2.16
N ALA A 332 63.03 20.41 1.84
CA ALA A 332 62.75 21.26 0.69
C ALA A 332 63.51 22.60 0.82
N PRO A 333 64.16 23.09 -0.25
CA PRO A 333 64.68 24.44 -0.26
C PRO A 333 63.51 25.43 -0.30
N GLY A 334 63.15 26.00 0.86
CA GLY A 334 62.03 26.94 0.99
C GLY A 334 61.49 27.04 2.41
N ILE A 335 60.41 27.80 2.59
CA ILE A 335 59.72 27.93 3.88
C ILE A 335 58.92 26.64 4.11
N THR A 336 59.26 25.89 5.15
CA THR A 336 58.60 24.63 5.53
C THR A 336 57.68 24.83 6.73
N LEU A 337 56.62 24.03 6.79
CA LEU A 337 55.64 24.02 7.85
C LEU A 337 55.79 22.78 8.71
N ARG A 338 55.98 22.97 10.03
CA ARG A 338 56.15 21.86 10.96
C ARG A 338 54.81 21.44 11.54
N ILE A 339 54.28 20.32 11.07
CA ILE A 339 52.99 19.79 11.53
C ILE A 339 53.26 18.59 12.43
N ALA A 340 52.78 18.65 13.68
CA ALA A 340 52.77 17.53 14.59
C ALA A 340 51.40 16.84 14.52
N PHE A 341 51.38 15.53 14.29
CA PHE A 341 50.19 14.71 14.37
C PHE A 341 50.19 13.94 15.69
N LYS A 342 49.08 13.98 16.41
CA LYS A 342 48.82 13.16 17.58
C LYS A 342 47.74 12.15 17.23
N PHE A 343 48.09 10.87 17.19
CA PHE A 343 47.17 9.77 16.88
C PHE A 343 46.46 9.28 18.16
N GLU A 344 45.34 8.57 17.98
CA GLU A 344 44.58 7.94 19.07
C GLU A 344 45.42 6.94 19.88
N ASN A 345 46.40 6.30 19.24
CA ASN A 345 47.32 5.36 19.88
C ASN A 345 48.31 6.04 20.86
N GLY A 346 48.29 7.37 20.95
CA GLY A 346 49.24 8.16 21.75
C GLY A 346 50.52 8.53 21.01
N ASP A 347 50.74 7.96 19.82
CA ASP A 347 51.90 8.25 18.98
C ASP A 347 51.87 9.71 18.48
N ARG A 348 53.04 10.34 18.53
CA ARG A 348 53.25 11.69 18.02
C ARG A 348 54.29 11.67 16.92
N THR A 349 53.89 12.00 15.69
CA THR A 349 54.82 12.19 14.58
C THR A 349 54.90 13.66 14.20
N ILE A 350 56.08 14.07 13.76
CA ILE A 350 56.35 15.45 13.35
C ILE A 350 56.84 15.38 11.92
N VAL A 351 56.15 16.11 11.05
CA VAL A 351 56.41 16.09 9.62
C VAL A 351 56.49 17.52 9.11
N ASN A 352 57.45 17.76 8.21
CA ASN A 352 57.61 19.04 7.56
C ASN A 352 56.92 18.99 6.19
N PHE A 353 55.98 19.90 5.95
CA PHE A 353 55.31 20.05 4.65
C PHE A 353 55.73 21.37 3.98
N PRO A 354 55.89 21.40 2.65
CA PRO A 354 55.97 22.63 1.87
C PRO A 354 54.72 23.52 2.04
N GLN A 355 54.87 24.84 1.96
CA GLN A 355 53.74 25.79 2.04
C GLN A 355 52.68 25.61 0.94
N ASP A 356 53.09 25.16 -0.24
CA ASP A 356 52.23 24.94 -1.40
C ASP A 356 51.53 23.57 -1.41
N SER A 357 51.80 22.71 -0.43
CA SER A 357 51.09 21.44 -0.29
C SER A 357 49.60 21.67 -0.06
N SER A 358 48.78 20.73 -0.52
CA SER A 358 47.32 20.80 -0.35
C SER A 358 46.89 20.15 0.97
N ILE A 359 45.75 20.57 1.51
CA ILE A 359 45.12 19.90 2.66
C ILE A 359 44.91 18.40 2.38
N GLU A 360 44.58 18.03 1.14
CA GLU A 360 44.46 16.63 0.71
C GLU A 360 45.74 15.80 0.97
N ASP A 361 46.92 16.41 0.89
CA ASP A 361 48.19 15.72 1.13
C ASP A 361 48.38 15.37 2.61
N ILE A 362 47.91 16.24 3.51
CA ILE A 362 47.88 16.00 4.96
C ILE A 362 46.97 14.81 5.28
N PHE A 363 45.75 14.81 4.75
CA PHE A 363 44.79 13.70 4.91
C PHE A 363 45.33 12.38 4.31
N THR A 364 46.00 12.46 3.16
CA THR A 364 46.61 11.28 2.51
C THR A 364 47.77 10.75 3.35
N TYR A 365 48.61 11.61 3.91
CA TYR A 365 49.70 11.20 4.80
C TYR A 365 49.18 10.49 6.05
N VAL A 366 48.13 11.03 6.68
CA VAL A 366 47.51 10.44 7.87
C VAL A 366 46.91 9.06 7.58
N GLU A 367 46.28 8.85 6.42
CA GLU A 367 45.81 7.51 5.99
C GLU A 367 46.96 6.54 5.72
N LEU A 368 48.04 7.01 5.07
CA LEU A 368 49.20 6.18 4.79
C LEU A 368 49.90 5.74 6.09
N TYR A 369 50.00 6.64 7.07
CA TYR A 369 50.52 6.34 8.39
C TYR A 369 49.62 5.35 9.14
N SER A 370 48.30 5.60 9.17
CA SER A 370 47.34 4.77 9.91
C SER A 370 47.18 3.34 9.37
N ARG A 371 47.63 3.08 8.13
CA ARG A 371 47.59 1.77 7.46
C ARG A 371 48.98 1.13 7.30
N ASP A 372 50.01 1.69 7.92
CA ASP A 372 51.42 1.26 7.81
C ASP A 372 51.93 1.17 6.36
N MET A 373 51.38 1.98 5.46
CA MET A 373 51.71 1.96 4.02
C MET A 373 52.88 2.86 3.65
N LEU A 374 53.54 3.51 4.61
CA LEU A 374 54.64 4.45 4.35
C LEU A 374 55.97 3.75 4.00
N GLN A 375 56.25 2.57 4.60
CA GLN A 375 57.56 1.93 4.53
C GLN A 375 57.73 1.01 3.30
N MET A 376 56.64 0.44 2.78
CA MET A 376 56.68 -0.47 1.63
C MET A 376 56.62 0.31 0.32
N ARG A 377 57.59 0.13 -0.58
CA ARG A 377 57.48 0.64 -1.95
C ARG A 377 56.47 -0.21 -2.73
N TYR A 378 55.28 0.32 -2.95
CA TYR A 378 54.30 -0.32 -3.82
C TYR A 378 54.61 -0.03 -5.29
N GLU A 379 54.57 -1.05 -6.14
CA GLU A 379 54.61 -0.85 -7.59
C GLU A 379 53.36 -0.09 -8.03
N VAL A 380 53.58 1.04 -8.71
CA VAL A 380 52.50 1.87 -9.23
C VAL A 380 51.98 1.24 -10.51
N VAL A 381 50.85 0.54 -10.40
CA VAL A 381 50.22 -0.17 -11.52
C VAL A 381 49.43 0.79 -12.44
N LEU A 382 49.08 2.00 -11.98
CA LEU A 382 48.28 2.97 -12.74
C LEU A 382 49.12 4.11 -13.32
N SER A 383 48.90 4.42 -14.60
CA SER A 383 49.41 5.64 -15.24
C SER A 383 48.73 6.90 -14.66
N ASP A 384 49.43 8.03 -14.63
CA ASP A 384 48.98 9.27 -14.00
C ASP A 384 47.70 9.83 -14.63
N GLU A 385 47.50 9.62 -15.94
CA GLU A 385 46.29 10.01 -16.65
C GLU A 385 45.07 9.14 -16.27
N GLN A 386 45.31 7.84 -16.05
CA GLN A 386 44.28 6.89 -15.61
C GLN A 386 43.88 7.18 -14.16
N ALA A 387 44.85 7.50 -13.30
CA ALA A 387 44.61 7.88 -11.92
C ALA A 387 43.79 9.19 -11.81
N ARG A 388 44.13 10.23 -12.59
CA ARG A 388 43.39 11.50 -12.62
C ARG A 388 41.93 11.33 -13.06
N ASN A 389 41.67 10.41 -13.97
CA ASN A 389 40.30 10.09 -14.41
C ASN A 389 39.51 9.28 -13.39
N ILE A 390 40.13 8.30 -12.73
CA ILE A 390 39.47 7.45 -11.72
C ILE A 390 39.22 8.22 -10.41
N PHE A 391 40.09 9.16 -10.05
CA PHE A 391 40.04 9.89 -8.77
C PHE A 391 39.52 11.32 -8.88
N LYS A 392 38.66 11.59 -9.87
CA LYS A 392 38.14 12.94 -10.17
C LYS A 392 37.26 13.56 -9.07
N ARG A 393 36.68 12.74 -8.17
CA ARG A 393 35.83 13.21 -7.06
C ARG A 393 36.66 13.44 -5.79
N PRO A 394 36.39 14.53 -5.03
CA PRO A 394 37.00 14.74 -3.71
C PRO A 394 36.67 13.57 -2.79
N ARG A 395 37.68 13.06 -2.09
CA ARG A 395 37.56 11.88 -1.24
C ARG A 395 37.06 12.25 0.15
N VAL A 396 36.14 11.46 0.67
CA VAL A 396 35.69 11.58 2.06
C VAL A 396 36.63 10.73 2.90
N TYR A 397 37.42 11.38 3.76
CA TYR A 397 38.29 10.72 4.71
C TYR A 397 37.53 10.41 5.99
N LYS A 398 37.71 9.20 6.55
CA LYS A 398 37.03 8.72 7.76
C LYS A 398 37.69 9.17 9.06
N HIS A 399 38.60 10.11 8.97
CA HIS A 399 39.31 10.66 10.12
C HIS A 399 39.13 12.17 10.13
N ARG A 400 38.95 12.70 11.33
CA ARG A 400 38.79 14.11 11.63
C ARG A 400 40.12 14.64 12.15
N LEU A 401 40.61 15.72 11.54
CA LEU A 401 41.79 16.43 11.99
C LEU A 401 41.37 17.67 12.75
N THR A 402 41.65 17.72 14.06
CA THR A 402 41.29 18.85 14.94
C THR A 402 42.55 19.59 15.40
N SER A 403 42.51 20.92 15.41
CA SER A 403 43.58 21.73 15.99
C SER A 403 43.53 21.66 17.51
N SER A 404 44.69 21.55 18.16
CA SER A 404 44.79 21.66 19.61
C SER A 404 44.76 23.10 20.13
N VAL A 405 44.92 24.08 19.24
CA VAL A 405 44.98 25.51 19.59
C VAL A 405 43.56 26.09 19.53
N PRO A 406 43.07 26.76 20.58
CA PRO A 406 41.77 27.43 20.54
C PRO A 406 41.76 28.59 19.53
N PRO A 407 40.69 28.79 18.74
CA PRO A 407 39.46 27.99 18.68
C PRO A 407 39.67 26.63 18.00
N ILE A 408 39.06 25.57 18.56
CA ILE A 408 39.15 24.20 18.03
C ILE A 408 38.56 24.18 16.62
N SER A 409 39.43 24.19 15.62
CA SER A 409 39.08 24.16 14.20
C SER A 409 39.20 22.74 13.65
N VAL A 410 38.29 22.38 12.75
CA VAL A 410 38.26 21.07 12.09
C VAL A 410 38.69 21.23 10.63
N LEU A 411 39.77 20.56 10.27
CA LEU A 411 40.37 20.59 8.93
C LEU A 411 39.43 20.02 7.85
N ASN A 412 38.51 19.12 8.23
CA ASN A 412 37.51 18.51 7.35
C ASN A 412 36.49 19.51 6.77
N ASN A 413 36.34 20.69 7.38
CA ASN A 413 35.41 21.72 6.90
C ASN A 413 36.00 22.58 5.77
N LEU A 414 37.30 22.45 5.50
CA LEU A 414 37.99 23.19 4.44
C LEU A 414 38.00 22.41 3.12
N PRO A 415 38.01 23.09 1.96
CA PRO A 415 38.18 22.43 0.68
C PRO A 415 39.52 21.67 0.63
N LEU A 416 39.50 20.43 0.16
CA LEU A 416 40.70 19.57 0.08
C LEU A 416 41.84 20.17 -0.77
N LYS A 417 41.52 21.09 -1.69
CA LYS A 417 42.48 21.74 -2.59
C LYS A 417 43.10 23.02 -2.02
N THR A 418 42.64 23.49 -0.86
CA THR A 418 43.20 24.69 -0.23
C THR A 418 44.66 24.41 0.15
N PRO A 419 45.59 25.33 -0.15
CA PRO A 419 46.99 25.17 0.24
C PRO A 419 47.13 25.35 1.75
N VAL A 420 48.10 24.66 2.34
CA VAL A 420 48.29 24.65 3.80
C VAL A 420 48.67 26.03 4.34
N LYS A 421 49.28 26.90 3.53
CA LYS A 421 49.62 28.29 3.93
C LYS A 421 48.41 29.16 4.31
N ASP A 422 47.24 28.87 3.75
CA ASP A 422 46.01 29.65 3.95
C ASP A 422 45.28 29.22 5.24
N VAL A 423 45.88 28.32 6.04
CA VAL A 423 45.29 27.76 7.25
C VAL A 423 45.98 28.30 8.50
N ASP A 424 45.44 29.40 9.04
CA ASP A 424 46.01 30.20 10.14
C ASP A 424 46.40 29.42 11.41
N TYR A 425 45.73 28.31 11.71
CA TYR A 425 45.98 27.50 12.92
C TYR A 425 47.07 26.42 12.74
N ILE A 426 47.63 26.28 11.53
CA ILE A 426 48.70 25.32 11.23
C ILE A 426 50.02 26.05 10.91
N THR A 427 49.94 27.33 10.50
CA THR A 427 51.09 28.19 10.19
C THR A 427 51.64 28.93 11.41
N PRO A 428 52.98 28.94 11.65
CA PRO A 428 54.08 28.24 10.98
C PRO A 428 54.34 26.81 11.52
N SER A 429 53.76 26.49 12.68
CA SER A 429 53.81 25.15 13.27
C SER A 429 52.48 24.83 13.95
N GLY A 430 51.88 23.70 13.60
CA GLY A 430 50.57 23.28 14.10
C GLY A 430 50.59 21.90 14.75
N LEU A 431 49.71 21.69 15.73
CA LEU A 431 49.44 20.37 16.30
C LEU A 431 48.02 19.94 15.92
N LEU A 432 47.93 18.83 15.19
CA LEU A 432 46.68 18.23 14.74
C LEU A 432 46.44 16.92 15.50
N MET A 433 45.26 16.79 16.11
CA MET A 433 44.78 15.53 16.67
C MET A 433 44.00 14.78 15.59
N VAL A 434 44.27 13.49 15.45
CA VAL A 434 43.60 12.59 14.52
C VAL A 434 42.55 11.80 15.30
N GLU A 435 41.27 11.98 14.97
CA GLU A 435 40.15 11.22 15.54
C GLU A 435 39.52 10.38 14.43
N ARG A 436 39.25 9.08 14.65
CA ARG A 436 38.45 8.27 13.73
C ARG A 436 36.98 8.63 13.92
N THR A 437 36.30 8.99 12.82
CA THR A 437 34.86 9.09 12.83
C THR A 437 34.30 7.70 12.58
N ASP A 438 33.90 7.03 13.67
CA ASP A 438 33.08 5.83 13.55
C ASP A 438 31.71 6.25 13.01
N ASP A 439 31.44 5.87 11.76
CA ASP A 439 30.12 6.03 11.14
C ASP A 439 29.11 5.17 11.94
N THR A 440 28.42 5.77 12.90
CA THR A 440 27.12 5.27 13.39
C THR A 440 26.05 5.43 12.31
#